data_AF-A0A257P7A3-F1
#
_entry.id   AF-A0A257P7A3-F1
#
_cell.length_a   1.000
_cell.length_b   1.000
_cell.length_c   1.000
_cell.angle_alpha   90.00
_cell.angle_beta   90.00
_cell.angle_gamma   90.00
#
_symmetry.space_group_name_H-M   'P 1'
#
loop_
_entity.id
_entity.type
_entity.pdbx_description
1 polymer ?
#
loop_
_entity_poly.entity_id
_entity_poly.type
_entity_poly.pdbx_seq_one_letter_code
_entity_poly.pdbx_strand_id
1 'polypeptide(L)'
;MHIGHALNKIHKDVINRAQQMAGRDANYIPGWDCHGLPIEWKVEEKYRAKKLDKDEVPVLEFRRECREYAQHWLNVQAEEFKRLGVAGDWEHRYATMDFESEALIAGEIGKFLLNGALYRGLRPVMWSPVEKTALAEAEVEYHDKKDTAIWVKFPVRTAAARIDPITNRWSNEHVIGASVVIWTTTPWTIPGNKALAYGPELEYVVIKVLAVEEKSFAKSLEKLIVSHDLLAEFCKKTGILSYDILEVLQGQGSENSLEILGITCEHPLRNHPDSGDFYNDDRRLLKAEFVTNDAGTGFVHIAPGHGEDDFVLCRDYNITVPDTVADDGTYYSSVPTFKGMHVYKVANAVCDALKLCGNLLKAEEFNHSYPHSWRSKAPLIYRATAQWFIAMDRIFIKGGDIIDFSLEGKSIREKALAAIDATHFVPEIGRNRIRSMVESRPDWCISRQRAWGVPIAIFVDKTTHEPLRDAEVMARIVEIFKTEGADA
;
A
#
# COMPACT_ATOMS: atom_id res chain seq x y z
N MET A 1 17.13 -25.06 13.72
CA MET A 1 17.68 -24.38 12.52
C MET A 1 17.37 -25.14 11.22
N HIS A 2 17.61 -24.57 10.04
CA HIS A 2 17.56 -25.27 8.73
C HIS A 2 18.89 -25.14 7.96
N ILE A 3 19.07 -25.86 6.86
CA ILE A 3 20.36 -25.93 6.13
C ILE A 3 20.91 -24.56 5.68
N GLY A 4 20.03 -23.64 5.26
CA GLY A 4 20.43 -22.26 4.96
C GLY A 4 21.09 -21.51 6.14
N HIS A 5 20.67 -21.77 7.38
CA HIS A 5 21.31 -21.20 8.57
C HIS A 5 22.72 -21.76 8.75
N ALA A 6 22.90 -23.07 8.57
CA ALA A 6 24.21 -23.71 8.62
C ALA A 6 25.13 -23.16 7.54
N LEU A 7 24.64 -23.04 6.30
CA LEU A 7 25.37 -22.44 5.18
C LEU A 7 25.85 -21.01 5.52
N ASN A 8 24.98 -20.17 6.08
CA ASN A 8 25.35 -18.79 6.44
C ASN A 8 26.42 -18.74 7.53
N LYS A 9 26.24 -19.51 8.60
CA LYS A 9 27.11 -19.44 9.78
C LYS A 9 28.46 -20.11 9.56
N ILE A 10 28.50 -21.23 8.82
CA ILE A 10 29.75 -21.88 8.44
C ILE A 10 30.58 -20.96 7.53
N HIS A 11 29.97 -20.29 6.54
CA HIS A 11 30.70 -19.35 5.71
C HIS A 11 31.31 -18.18 6.51
N LYS A 12 30.53 -17.60 7.44
CA LYS A 12 31.04 -16.55 8.35
C LYS A 12 32.20 -17.07 9.20
N ASP A 13 32.08 -18.27 9.75
CA ASP A 13 33.11 -18.90 10.58
C ASP A 13 34.41 -19.15 9.80
N VAL A 14 34.32 -19.72 8.58
CA VAL A 14 35.48 -19.94 7.70
C VAL A 14 36.24 -18.63 7.42
N ILE A 15 35.51 -17.54 7.12
CA ILE A 15 36.14 -16.24 6.87
C ILE A 15 36.83 -15.72 8.13
N ASN A 16 36.16 -15.72 9.28
CA ASN A 16 36.75 -15.24 10.54
C ASN A 16 38.00 -16.04 10.91
N ARG A 17 37.94 -17.37 10.84
CA ARG A 17 39.09 -18.24 11.09
C ARG A 17 40.24 -17.96 10.12
N ALA A 18 39.96 -17.80 8.83
CA ALA A 18 40.99 -17.49 7.85
C ALA A 18 41.67 -16.14 8.15
N GLN A 19 40.92 -15.11 8.55
CA GLN A 19 41.48 -13.81 8.93
C GLN A 19 42.30 -13.90 10.23
N GLN A 20 41.81 -14.64 11.23
CA GLN A 20 42.55 -14.90 12.48
C GLN A 20 43.86 -15.66 12.22
N MET A 21 43.81 -16.71 11.39
CA MET A 21 45.00 -17.48 10.99
C MET A 21 45.97 -16.66 10.13
N ALA A 22 45.49 -15.62 9.44
CA ALA A 22 46.31 -14.63 8.75
C ALA A 22 46.88 -13.55 9.70
N GLY A 23 46.68 -13.68 11.01
CA GLY A 23 47.21 -12.78 12.03
C GLY A 23 46.39 -11.51 12.28
N ARG A 24 45.14 -11.45 11.80
CA ARG A 24 44.24 -10.31 12.07
C ARG A 24 43.40 -10.55 13.31
N ASP A 25 43.14 -9.47 14.05
CA ASP A 25 42.18 -9.48 15.15
C ASP A 25 40.75 -9.40 14.59
N ALA A 26 40.16 -10.56 14.30
CA ALA A 26 38.80 -10.68 13.81
C ALA A 26 37.89 -11.24 14.90
N ASN A 27 37.15 -10.36 15.58
CA ASN A 27 36.14 -10.73 16.57
C ASN A 27 34.76 -10.98 15.91
N TYR A 28 34.19 -12.16 16.13
CA TYR A 28 32.86 -12.51 15.64
C TYR A 28 31.88 -12.63 16.80
N ILE A 29 31.02 -11.62 16.95
CA ILE A 29 29.97 -11.57 17.98
C ILE A 29 28.64 -12.06 17.37
N PRO A 30 28.09 -13.20 17.83
CA PRO A 30 26.78 -13.68 17.39
C PRO A 30 25.66 -12.75 17.88
N GLY A 31 24.63 -12.60 17.06
CA GLY A 31 23.45 -11.81 17.41
C GLY A 31 22.12 -12.42 17.00
N TRP A 32 21.07 -11.98 17.68
CA TRP A 32 19.69 -12.44 17.48
C TRP A 32 18.73 -11.27 17.26
N ASP A 33 17.85 -11.46 16.28
CA ASP A 33 16.65 -10.65 16.15
C ASP A 33 15.53 -11.27 16.97
N CYS A 34 15.16 -10.59 18.05
CA CYS A 34 14.23 -11.05 19.07
C CYS A 34 12.89 -10.31 19.03
N HIS A 35 12.66 -9.39 18.08
CA HIS A 35 11.45 -8.59 18.02
C HIS A 35 10.53 -8.92 16.83
N GLY A 36 9.31 -8.39 16.89
CA GLY A 36 8.41 -8.33 15.75
C GLY A 36 7.38 -9.45 15.66
N LEU A 37 6.65 -9.39 14.56
CA LEU A 37 5.49 -10.21 14.25
C LEU A 37 5.67 -11.76 14.29
N PRO A 38 6.82 -12.38 13.92
CA PRO A 38 6.92 -13.84 13.95
C PRO A 38 6.74 -14.40 15.36
N ILE A 39 7.34 -13.74 16.34
CA ILE A 39 7.31 -14.16 17.73
C ILE A 39 5.92 -13.93 18.30
N GLU A 40 5.34 -12.75 18.05
CA GLU A 40 3.96 -12.47 18.45
C GLU A 40 3.00 -13.50 17.91
N TRP A 41 3.11 -13.85 16.62
CA TRP A 41 2.23 -14.84 16.02
C TRP A 41 2.36 -16.23 16.67
N LYS A 42 3.58 -16.65 17.02
CA LYS A 42 3.80 -17.94 17.73
C LYS A 42 3.29 -17.94 19.16
N VAL A 43 3.30 -16.79 19.82
CA VAL A 43 2.67 -16.62 21.13
C VAL A 43 1.15 -16.58 20.98
N GLU A 44 0.62 -15.82 20.02
CA GLU A 44 -0.82 -15.78 19.67
C GLU A 44 -1.38 -17.16 19.31
N GLU A 45 -0.64 -18.02 18.59
CA GLU A 45 -1.04 -19.40 18.29
C GLU A 45 -1.36 -20.19 19.57
N LYS A 46 -0.60 -19.97 20.66
CA LYS A 46 -0.85 -20.61 21.95
C LYS A 46 -2.17 -20.14 22.59
N TYR A 47 -2.49 -18.85 22.49
CA TYR A 47 -3.77 -18.31 22.99
C TYR A 47 -4.95 -18.78 22.16
N ARG A 48 -4.83 -18.79 20.83
CA ARG A 48 -5.87 -19.32 19.93
C ARG A 48 -6.15 -20.80 20.20
N ALA A 49 -5.10 -21.60 20.45
CA ALA A 49 -5.26 -23.00 20.86
C ALA A 49 -6.01 -23.15 22.19
N LYS A 50 -5.89 -22.16 23.09
CA LYS A 50 -6.62 -22.08 24.36
C LYS A 50 -7.99 -21.38 24.25
N LYS A 51 -8.40 -20.94 23.05
CA LYS A 51 -9.61 -20.14 22.78
C LYS A 51 -9.70 -18.83 23.59
N LEU A 52 -8.55 -18.25 23.92
CA LEU A 52 -8.47 -16.92 24.53
C LEU A 52 -8.28 -15.89 23.42
N ASP A 53 -8.99 -14.76 23.52
CA ASP A 53 -8.74 -13.63 22.64
C ASP A 53 -7.45 -12.91 23.09
N LYS A 54 -6.61 -12.53 22.13
CA LYS A 54 -5.39 -11.78 22.41
C LYS A 54 -5.70 -10.37 22.90
N ASP A 55 -6.83 -9.81 22.45
CA ASP A 55 -7.23 -8.45 22.77
C ASP A 55 -7.66 -8.33 24.26
N GLU A 56 -7.86 -9.47 24.94
CA GLU A 56 -8.12 -9.56 26.39
C GLU A 56 -6.84 -9.71 27.25
N VAL A 57 -5.68 -10.01 26.63
CA VAL A 57 -4.42 -10.19 27.36
C VAL A 57 -3.74 -8.83 27.61
N PRO A 58 -3.34 -8.51 28.85
CA PRO A 58 -2.58 -7.30 29.14
C PRO A 58 -1.30 -7.21 28.31
N VAL A 59 -1.04 -6.06 27.69
CA VAL A 59 0.09 -5.86 26.76
C VAL A 59 1.43 -6.23 27.40
N LEU A 60 1.67 -5.85 28.66
CA LEU A 60 2.91 -6.18 29.37
C LEU A 60 3.06 -7.69 29.61
N GLU A 61 1.97 -8.40 29.87
CA GLU A 61 2.00 -9.86 30.02
C GLU A 61 2.34 -10.53 28.68
N PHE A 62 1.70 -10.07 27.60
CA PHE A 62 1.97 -10.55 26.24
C PHE A 62 3.43 -10.33 25.82
N ARG A 63 3.98 -9.13 26.09
CA ARG A 63 5.39 -8.82 25.82
C ARG A 63 6.35 -9.69 26.62
N ARG A 64 6.04 -9.96 27.90
CA ARG A 64 6.83 -10.88 28.73
C ARG A 64 6.86 -12.29 28.13
N GLU A 65 5.72 -12.82 27.69
CA GLU A 65 5.67 -14.13 27.03
C GLU A 65 6.45 -14.17 25.72
N CYS A 66 6.45 -13.08 24.94
CA CYS A 66 7.26 -12.94 23.74
C CYS A 66 8.76 -12.95 24.07
N ARG A 67 9.18 -12.22 25.11
CA ARG A 67 10.57 -12.20 25.62
C ARG A 67 11.02 -13.58 26.06
N GLU A 68 10.19 -14.30 26.82
CA GLU A 68 10.47 -15.67 27.27
C GLU A 68 10.61 -16.65 26.09
N TYR A 69 9.73 -16.53 25.09
CA TYR A 69 9.79 -17.34 23.88
C TYR A 69 11.08 -17.06 23.08
N ALA A 70 11.43 -15.79 22.89
CA ALA A 70 12.65 -15.38 22.21
C ALA A 70 13.90 -15.91 22.94
N GLN A 71 13.95 -15.77 24.26
CA GLN A 71 15.06 -16.24 25.09
C GLN A 71 15.25 -17.76 25.01
N HIS A 72 14.16 -18.53 25.02
CA HIS A 72 14.22 -19.98 24.86
C HIS A 72 14.88 -20.36 23.52
N TRP A 73 14.40 -19.80 22.40
CA TRP A 73 14.95 -20.13 21.08
C TRP A 73 16.36 -19.59 20.86
N LEU A 74 16.71 -18.45 21.44
CA LEU A 74 18.08 -17.94 21.47
C LEU A 74 19.02 -18.99 22.07
N ASN A 75 18.68 -19.52 23.26
CA ASN A 75 19.51 -20.52 23.94
C ASN A 75 19.65 -21.81 23.11
N VAL A 76 18.54 -22.32 22.56
CA VAL A 76 18.56 -23.52 21.71
C VAL A 76 19.44 -23.30 20.48
N GLN A 77 19.25 -22.19 19.76
CA GLN A 77 20.02 -21.89 18.56
C GLN A 77 21.51 -21.65 18.86
N ALA A 78 21.83 -21.02 19.99
CA ALA A 78 23.22 -20.84 20.43
C ALA A 78 23.93 -22.19 20.58
N GLU A 79 23.31 -23.16 21.25
CA GLU A 79 23.87 -24.50 21.40
C GLU A 79 23.95 -25.26 20.06
N GLU A 80 22.96 -25.12 19.18
CA GLU A 80 23.02 -25.67 17.83
C GLU A 80 24.19 -25.09 17.01
N PHE A 81 24.42 -23.77 17.06
CA PHE A 81 25.53 -23.14 16.34
C PHE A 81 26.89 -23.49 16.93
N LYS A 82 27.02 -23.57 18.26
CA LYS A 82 28.24 -24.09 18.92
C LYS A 82 28.53 -25.52 18.48
N ARG A 83 27.49 -26.36 18.38
CA ARG A 83 27.61 -27.75 17.89
C ARG A 83 28.05 -27.85 16.43
N LEU A 84 27.73 -26.85 15.59
CA LEU A 84 28.26 -26.73 14.23
C LEU A 84 29.74 -26.32 14.19
N GLY A 85 30.37 -26.02 15.33
CA GLY A 85 31.77 -25.63 15.41
C GLY A 85 32.02 -24.14 15.16
N VAL A 86 30.97 -23.31 15.15
CA VAL A 86 31.10 -21.87 14.95
C VAL A 86 31.84 -21.25 16.14
N ALA A 87 33.00 -20.65 15.89
CA ALA A 87 33.77 -19.92 16.89
C ALA A 87 33.37 -18.44 16.88
N GLY A 88 32.84 -17.96 18.00
CA GLY A 88 32.47 -16.57 18.21
C GLY A 88 32.38 -16.26 19.69
N ASP A 89 32.22 -14.97 20.00
CA ASP A 89 32.05 -14.50 21.37
C ASP A 89 30.60 -14.72 21.83
N TRP A 90 30.34 -15.93 22.32
CA TRP A 90 29.01 -16.33 22.81
C TRP A 90 28.64 -15.68 24.15
N GLU A 91 29.63 -15.20 24.92
CA GLU A 91 29.42 -14.57 26.22
C GLU A 91 28.90 -13.13 26.04
N HIS A 92 29.50 -12.38 25.11
CA HIS A 92 29.09 -10.99 24.79
C HIS A 92 28.13 -10.89 23.61
N ARG A 93 27.24 -11.89 23.45
CA ARG A 93 26.22 -11.91 22.41
C ARG A 93 25.29 -10.69 22.47
N TYR A 94 24.86 -10.17 21.32
CA TYR A 94 23.82 -9.13 21.28
C TYR A 94 22.45 -9.69 20.90
N ALA A 95 21.38 -9.14 21.48
CA ALA A 95 20.01 -9.43 21.11
C ALA A 95 19.22 -8.13 21.00
N THR A 96 18.33 -8.02 20.01
CA THR A 96 17.56 -6.77 19.81
C THR A 96 16.61 -6.45 20.97
N MET A 97 16.32 -7.42 21.85
CA MET A 97 15.56 -7.25 23.09
C MET A 97 16.41 -6.86 24.30
N ASP A 98 17.73 -6.78 24.19
CA ASP A 98 18.54 -6.26 25.30
C ASP A 98 18.29 -4.77 25.47
N PHE A 99 18.25 -4.29 26.71
CA PHE A 99 17.94 -2.90 27.03
C PHE A 99 18.89 -1.91 26.36
N GLU A 100 20.17 -2.25 26.24
CA GLU A 100 21.14 -1.43 25.51
C GLU A 100 20.81 -1.34 24.01
N SER A 101 20.39 -2.43 23.39
CA SER A 101 19.97 -2.44 21.98
C SER A 101 18.69 -1.62 21.79
N GLU A 102 17.70 -1.79 22.66
CA GLU A 102 16.44 -1.03 22.63
C GLU A 102 16.70 0.48 22.78
N ALA A 103 17.57 0.87 23.71
CA ALA A 103 17.98 2.25 23.94
C ALA A 103 18.71 2.86 22.74
N LEU A 104 19.64 2.11 22.11
CA LEU A 104 20.32 2.53 20.89
C LEU A 104 19.34 2.76 19.73
N ILE A 105 18.38 1.84 19.54
CA ILE A 105 17.35 1.96 18.51
C ILE A 105 16.49 3.22 18.75
N ALA A 106 16.04 3.44 19.98
CA ALA A 106 15.29 4.65 20.35
C ALA A 106 16.11 5.93 20.13
N GLY A 107 17.41 5.89 20.43
CA GLY A 107 18.34 6.99 20.17
C GLY A 107 18.51 7.32 18.69
N GLU A 108 18.64 6.30 17.83
CA GLU A 108 18.72 6.51 16.37
C GLU A 108 17.41 7.10 15.82
N ILE A 109 16.25 6.64 16.29
CA ILE A 109 14.95 7.26 15.96
C ILE A 109 14.92 8.72 16.41
N GLY A 110 15.45 9.01 17.60
CA GLY A 110 15.60 10.37 18.12
C GLY A 110 16.43 11.28 17.21
N LYS A 111 17.49 10.77 16.57
CA LYS A 111 18.28 11.56 15.60
C LYS A 111 17.44 11.94 14.37
N PHE A 112 16.62 11.02 13.85
CA PHE A 112 15.69 11.31 12.75
C PHE A 112 14.56 12.26 13.14
N LEU A 113 14.10 12.20 14.39
CA LEU A 113 13.14 13.14 14.94
C LEU A 113 13.71 14.56 14.98
N LEU A 114 14.91 14.72 15.55
CA LEU A 114 15.56 16.01 15.78
C LEU A 114 16.03 16.67 14.47
N ASN A 115 16.48 15.88 13.50
CA ASN A 115 16.85 16.42 12.18
C ASN A 115 15.63 16.64 11.25
N GLY A 116 14.43 16.23 11.68
CA GLY A 116 13.18 16.43 10.97
C GLY A 116 12.84 15.38 9.90
N ALA A 117 13.75 14.46 9.57
CA ALA A 117 13.53 13.42 8.56
C ALA A 117 12.40 12.43 8.94
N LEU A 118 12.09 12.33 10.24
CA LEU A 118 10.95 11.57 10.74
C LEU A 118 9.69 12.44 10.74
N TYR A 119 8.67 11.97 10.04
CA TYR A 119 7.38 12.64 9.94
C TYR A 119 6.21 11.66 10.00
N ARG A 120 5.03 12.18 10.34
CA ARG A 120 3.77 11.43 10.31
C ARG A 120 3.00 11.81 9.07
N GLY A 121 2.65 10.82 8.25
CA GLY A 121 1.93 11.03 7.00
C GLY A 121 0.77 10.05 6.84
N LEU A 122 -0.31 10.51 6.22
CA LEU A 122 -1.33 9.62 5.68
C LEU A 122 -0.79 9.08 4.34
N ARG A 123 -0.62 7.77 4.23
CA ARG A 123 -0.23 7.09 2.98
C ARG A 123 -0.98 5.76 2.90
N PRO A 124 -1.40 5.33 1.70
CA PRO A 124 -1.75 3.94 1.46
C PRO A 124 -0.53 3.07 1.73
N VAL A 125 -0.69 2.11 2.63
CA VAL A 125 0.34 1.10 2.90
C VAL A 125 -0.25 -0.29 2.66
N MET A 126 0.61 -1.24 2.32
CA MET A 126 0.22 -2.64 2.30
C MET A 126 -0.15 -3.06 3.72
N TRP A 127 -1.40 -3.47 3.88
CA TRP A 127 -2.03 -3.75 5.16
C TRP A 127 -2.52 -5.19 5.18
N SER A 128 -2.30 -5.86 6.31
CA SER A 128 -2.82 -7.19 6.59
C SER A 128 -4.04 -7.06 7.51
N PRO A 129 -5.28 -7.24 7.01
CA PRO A 129 -6.50 -7.26 7.83
C PRO A 129 -6.44 -8.31 8.95
N VAL A 130 -5.84 -9.46 8.67
CA VAL A 130 -5.72 -10.57 9.63
C VAL A 130 -4.74 -10.24 10.76
N GLU A 131 -3.63 -9.58 10.44
CA GLU A 131 -2.59 -9.25 11.42
C GLU A 131 -2.76 -7.83 12.01
N LYS A 132 -3.72 -7.06 11.48
CA LYS A 132 -4.01 -5.66 11.83
C LYS A 132 -2.76 -4.76 11.83
N THR A 133 -1.90 -4.91 10.83
CA THR A 133 -0.67 -4.12 10.72
C THR A 133 -0.28 -3.83 9.28
N ALA A 134 0.45 -2.74 9.10
CA ALA A 134 1.17 -2.46 7.87
C ALA A 134 2.33 -3.45 7.69
N LEU A 135 2.65 -3.77 6.43
CA LEU A 135 3.78 -4.59 6.00
C LEU A 135 4.65 -3.80 5.01
N ALA A 136 5.96 -3.95 5.13
CA ALA A 136 6.89 -3.45 4.11
C ALA A 136 6.91 -4.40 2.90
N GLU A 137 7.35 -3.92 1.75
CA GLU A 137 7.48 -4.72 0.51
C GLU A 137 8.31 -5.99 0.69
N ALA A 138 9.37 -5.95 1.51
CA ALA A 138 10.19 -7.12 1.85
C ALA A 138 9.43 -8.20 2.65
N GLU A 139 8.26 -7.87 3.19
CA GLU A 139 7.37 -8.75 3.97
C GLU A 139 6.18 -9.26 3.12
N VAL A 140 6.22 -9.08 1.80
CA VAL A 140 5.15 -9.44 0.88
C VAL A 140 5.60 -10.57 -0.03
N GLU A 141 4.73 -11.56 -0.19
CA GLU A 141 4.89 -12.64 -1.16
C GLU A 141 3.74 -12.60 -2.16
N TYR A 142 3.96 -13.14 -3.35
CA TYR A 142 2.97 -13.16 -4.41
C TYR A 142 2.44 -14.57 -4.63
N HIS A 143 1.12 -14.72 -4.63
CA HIS A 143 0.43 -15.97 -4.89
C HIS A 143 -0.73 -15.74 -5.85
N ASP A 144 -1.02 -16.75 -6.67
CA ASP A 144 -2.20 -16.73 -7.54
C ASP A 144 -3.47 -16.71 -6.70
N LYS A 145 -4.34 -15.76 -7.01
CA LYS A 145 -5.62 -15.57 -6.34
C LYS A 145 -6.72 -15.44 -7.37
N LYS A 146 -7.87 -16.02 -7.03
CA LYS A 146 -9.11 -15.84 -7.77
C LYS A 146 -9.84 -14.62 -7.22
N ASP A 147 -10.01 -13.60 -8.05
CA ASP A 147 -10.77 -12.39 -7.74
C ASP A 147 -11.91 -12.20 -8.74
N THR A 148 -12.81 -11.28 -8.45
CA THR A 148 -13.90 -10.91 -9.36
C THR A 148 -13.53 -9.65 -10.10
N ALA A 149 -13.37 -9.76 -11.42
CA ALA A 149 -13.21 -8.60 -12.29
C ALA A 149 -14.59 -8.07 -12.70
N ILE A 150 -14.78 -6.76 -12.60
CA ILE A 150 -16.05 -6.10 -12.94
C ILE A 150 -15.85 -4.94 -13.91
N TRP A 151 -16.83 -4.75 -14.79
CA TRP A 151 -16.98 -3.57 -15.64
C TRP A 151 -18.15 -2.74 -15.15
N VAL A 152 -17.90 -1.48 -14.82
CA VAL A 152 -18.84 -0.62 -14.11
C VAL A 152 -19.05 0.68 -14.86
N LYS A 153 -20.31 1.08 -15.00
CA LYS A 153 -20.74 2.33 -15.60
C LYS A 153 -20.77 3.45 -14.58
N PHE A 154 -20.16 4.57 -14.94
CA PHE A 154 -20.24 5.85 -14.25
C PHE A 154 -21.04 6.81 -15.16
N PRO A 155 -22.35 6.99 -14.92
CA PRO A 155 -23.19 7.84 -15.76
C PRO A 155 -22.65 9.26 -15.82
N VAL A 156 -22.51 9.83 -17.02
CA VAL A 156 -22.08 11.22 -17.17
C VAL A 156 -23.18 12.15 -16.71
N ARG A 157 -22.84 13.04 -15.79
CA ARG A 157 -23.74 14.06 -15.25
C ARG A 157 -23.60 15.38 -15.96
N THR A 158 -22.36 15.86 -16.08
CA THR A 158 -22.07 17.11 -16.78
C THR A 158 -20.84 16.94 -17.67
N ALA A 159 -20.85 17.66 -18.78
CA ALA A 159 -19.73 17.82 -19.69
C ALA A 159 -19.86 19.20 -20.34
N ALA A 160 -18.74 19.90 -20.53
CA ALA A 160 -18.71 21.14 -21.27
C ALA A 160 -19.21 20.91 -22.70
N ALA A 161 -19.97 21.87 -23.24
CA ALA A 161 -20.26 21.87 -24.66
C ALA A 161 -18.99 22.19 -25.44
N ARG A 162 -18.87 21.65 -26.65
CA ARG A 162 -17.78 21.93 -27.59
C ARG A 162 -18.33 22.20 -28.99
N ILE A 163 -17.56 22.82 -29.86
CA ILE A 163 -18.02 23.07 -31.23
C ILE A 163 -18.04 21.76 -31.99
N ASP A 164 -19.23 21.33 -32.41
CA ASP A 164 -19.44 20.21 -33.31
C ASP A 164 -18.80 20.52 -34.68
N PRO A 165 -17.85 19.71 -35.17
CA PRO A 165 -17.16 19.97 -36.44
C PRO A 165 -18.08 19.97 -37.68
N ILE A 166 -19.21 19.26 -37.60
CA ILE A 166 -20.16 19.09 -38.70
C ILE A 166 -21.21 20.21 -38.66
N THR A 167 -21.73 20.52 -37.48
CA THR A 167 -22.82 21.51 -37.34
C THR A 167 -22.34 22.92 -36.98
N ASN A 168 -21.06 23.06 -36.62
CA ASN A 168 -20.40 24.29 -36.15
C ASN A 168 -21.14 24.95 -34.97
N ARG A 169 -21.74 24.14 -34.09
CA ARG A 169 -22.51 24.56 -32.91
C ARG A 169 -21.94 23.93 -31.65
N TRP A 170 -22.09 24.62 -30.53
CA TRP A 170 -21.76 24.06 -29.22
C TRP A 170 -22.71 22.89 -28.90
N SER A 171 -22.17 21.67 -28.84
CA SER A 171 -22.87 20.42 -28.53
C SER A 171 -22.03 19.56 -27.59
N ASN A 172 -22.72 18.84 -26.70
CA ASN A 172 -22.18 17.74 -25.90
C ASN A 172 -23.10 16.51 -26.01
N GLU A 173 -23.96 16.46 -27.04
CA GLU A 173 -25.07 15.51 -27.14
C GLU A 173 -24.63 14.04 -27.18
N HIS A 174 -23.43 13.75 -27.70
CA HIS A 174 -22.90 12.39 -27.70
C HIS A 174 -22.41 11.96 -26.31
N VAL A 175 -21.87 12.89 -25.53
CA VAL A 175 -21.29 12.63 -24.20
C VAL A 175 -22.37 12.66 -23.11
N ILE A 176 -23.34 13.57 -23.20
CA ILE A 176 -24.48 13.60 -22.29
C ILE A 176 -25.37 12.36 -22.51
N GLY A 177 -25.69 11.69 -21.39
CA GLY A 177 -26.40 10.42 -21.38
C GLY A 177 -25.52 9.20 -21.70
N ALA A 178 -24.21 9.40 -21.91
CA ALA A 178 -23.25 8.31 -21.94
C ALA A 178 -22.80 7.92 -20.53
N SER A 179 -22.16 6.76 -20.41
CA SER A 179 -21.49 6.31 -19.19
C SER A 179 -20.01 6.05 -19.47
N VAL A 180 -19.14 6.61 -18.63
CA VAL A 180 -17.73 6.20 -18.63
C VAL A 180 -17.65 4.80 -18.02
N VAL A 181 -16.97 3.88 -18.69
CA VAL A 181 -16.83 2.52 -18.21
C VAL A 181 -15.45 2.34 -17.62
N ILE A 182 -15.39 1.80 -16.40
CA ILE A 182 -14.14 1.36 -15.78
C ILE A 182 -14.09 -0.15 -15.70
N TRP A 183 -12.88 -0.66 -15.49
CA TRP A 183 -12.61 -2.04 -15.14
C TRP A 183 -11.85 -2.10 -13.82
N THR A 184 -12.18 -3.07 -12.95
CA THR A 184 -11.41 -3.31 -11.73
C THR A 184 -11.49 -4.77 -11.29
N THR A 185 -10.41 -5.26 -10.68
CA THR A 185 -10.32 -6.58 -10.02
C THR A 185 -10.62 -6.52 -8.53
N THR A 186 -10.87 -5.32 -7.98
CA THR A 186 -11.13 -5.10 -6.55
C THR A 186 -12.49 -4.42 -6.34
N PRO A 187 -13.63 -5.12 -6.54
CA PRO A 187 -14.97 -4.56 -6.34
C PRO A 187 -15.17 -3.85 -5.00
N TRP A 188 -14.53 -4.34 -3.95
CA TRP A 188 -14.58 -3.78 -2.61
C TRP A 188 -14.04 -2.32 -2.52
N THR A 189 -13.29 -1.85 -3.51
CA THR A 189 -12.79 -0.46 -3.52
C THR A 189 -13.81 0.54 -4.09
N ILE A 190 -14.87 0.07 -4.77
CA ILE A 190 -15.90 0.94 -5.40
C ILE A 190 -16.56 1.88 -4.38
N PRO A 191 -16.97 1.46 -3.17
CA PRO A 191 -17.49 2.39 -2.15
C PRO A 191 -16.54 3.54 -1.80
N GLY A 192 -15.22 3.35 -1.94
CA GLY A 192 -14.20 4.36 -1.66
C GLY A 192 -13.86 5.27 -2.84
N ASN A 193 -14.52 5.11 -3.98
CA ASN A 193 -14.24 5.89 -5.18
C ASN A 193 -14.54 7.38 -4.98
N LYS A 194 -13.60 8.24 -5.40
CA LYS A 194 -13.71 9.71 -5.36
C LYS A 194 -13.47 10.40 -6.70
N ALA A 195 -12.86 9.73 -7.67
CA ALA A 195 -12.68 10.26 -9.02
C ALA A 195 -12.54 9.14 -10.06
N LEU A 196 -12.43 9.52 -11.32
CA LEU A 196 -12.02 8.67 -12.43
C LEU A 196 -10.74 9.23 -13.04
N ALA A 197 -9.89 8.39 -13.60
CA ALA A 197 -8.67 8.78 -14.25
C ALA A 197 -8.63 8.34 -15.71
N TYR A 198 -8.01 9.15 -16.56
CA TYR A 198 -7.80 8.90 -17.99
C TYR A 198 -6.35 9.19 -18.38
N GLY A 199 -5.85 8.50 -19.41
CA GLY A 199 -4.53 8.70 -19.97
C GLY A 199 -4.52 9.87 -20.95
N PRO A 200 -3.57 10.81 -20.85
CA PRO A 200 -3.53 12.00 -21.71
C PRO A 200 -3.25 11.68 -23.18
N GLU A 201 -2.42 10.67 -23.45
CA GLU A 201 -2.00 10.26 -24.80
C GLU A 201 -2.94 9.21 -25.43
N LEU A 202 -4.01 8.82 -24.73
CA LEU A 202 -4.94 7.78 -25.20
C LEU A 202 -6.07 8.38 -26.02
N GLU A 203 -6.48 7.64 -27.05
CA GLU A 203 -7.70 7.90 -27.79
C GLU A 203 -8.89 7.14 -27.18
N TYR A 204 -10.02 7.82 -27.11
CA TYR A 204 -11.27 7.35 -26.53
C TYR A 204 -12.39 7.43 -27.55
N VAL A 205 -13.42 6.60 -27.37
CA VAL A 205 -14.61 6.59 -28.24
C VAL A 205 -15.87 6.63 -27.43
N VAL A 206 -16.86 7.34 -27.96
CA VAL A 206 -18.25 7.24 -27.52
C VAL A 206 -18.95 6.28 -28.48
N ILE A 207 -19.36 5.13 -27.98
CA ILE A 207 -20.10 4.15 -28.75
C ILE A 207 -21.58 4.18 -28.38
N LYS A 208 -22.44 3.88 -29.35
CA LYS A 208 -23.85 3.55 -29.14
C LYS A 208 -24.05 2.07 -29.37
N VAL A 209 -24.50 1.37 -28.33
CA VAL A 209 -24.75 -0.08 -28.40
C VAL A 209 -25.98 -0.34 -29.28
N LEU A 210 -25.85 -1.21 -30.29
CA LEU A 210 -26.96 -1.57 -31.17
C LEU A 210 -27.55 -2.92 -30.80
N ALA A 211 -26.69 -3.94 -30.68
CA ALA A 211 -27.08 -5.30 -30.32
C ALA A 211 -26.17 -5.87 -29.24
N VAL A 212 -26.77 -6.65 -28.34
CA VAL A 212 -26.10 -7.31 -27.21
C VAL A 212 -26.51 -8.78 -27.15
N GLU A 213 -25.68 -9.61 -26.55
CA GLU A 213 -26.04 -10.99 -26.21
C GLU A 213 -27.16 -11.03 -25.17
N GLU A 214 -27.96 -12.10 -25.20
CA GLU A 214 -29.15 -12.27 -24.32
C GLU A 214 -28.81 -12.22 -22.82
N LYS A 215 -27.58 -12.56 -22.43
CA LYS A 215 -27.10 -12.56 -21.04
C LYS A 215 -26.22 -11.34 -20.69
N SER A 216 -26.08 -10.38 -21.59
CA SER A 216 -25.33 -9.15 -21.30
C SER A 216 -26.12 -8.24 -20.37
N PHE A 217 -25.43 -7.53 -19.48
CA PHE A 217 -26.04 -6.45 -18.71
C PHE A 217 -26.02 -5.11 -19.47
N ALA A 218 -25.36 -5.05 -20.64
CA ALA A 218 -25.45 -3.92 -21.55
C ALA A 218 -26.87 -3.82 -22.14
N LYS A 219 -27.33 -2.59 -22.41
CA LYS A 219 -28.65 -2.29 -22.95
C LYS A 219 -28.52 -1.73 -24.37
N SER A 220 -29.40 -2.18 -25.26
CA SER A 220 -29.49 -1.58 -26.59
C SER A 220 -29.80 -0.08 -26.48
N LEU A 221 -29.19 0.71 -27.37
CA LEU A 221 -29.22 2.16 -27.47
C LEU A 221 -28.49 2.94 -26.35
N GLU A 222 -27.85 2.26 -25.39
CA GLU A 222 -27.03 2.96 -24.40
C GLU A 222 -25.73 3.48 -25.01
N LYS A 223 -25.22 4.59 -24.47
CA LYS A 223 -23.96 5.20 -24.90
C LYS A 223 -22.86 4.90 -23.87
N LEU A 224 -21.71 4.42 -24.32
CA LEU A 224 -20.57 4.06 -23.46
C LEU A 224 -19.29 4.76 -23.93
N ILE A 225 -18.44 5.13 -22.98
CA ILE A 225 -17.13 5.74 -23.26
C ILE A 225 -16.03 4.79 -22.78
N VAL A 226 -15.15 4.41 -23.71
CA VAL A 226 -14.01 3.51 -23.50
C VAL A 226 -12.83 3.94 -24.37
N SER A 227 -11.62 3.45 -24.09
CA SER A 227 -10.47 3.62 -24.98
C SER A 227 -10.71 2.92 -26.33
N HIS A 228 -10.28 3.59 -27.40
CA HIS A 228 -10.36 3.07 -28.77
C HIS A 228 -9.63 1.73 -28.91
N ASP A 229 -8.40 1.63 -28.40
CA ASP A 229 -7.56 0.44 -28.54
C ASP A 229 -8.13 -0.79 -27.81
N LEU A 230 -8.82 -0.56 -26.69
CA LEU A 230 -9.41 -1.61 -25.86
C LEU A 230 -10.85 -1.95 -26.26
N LEU A 231 -11.43 -1.24 -27.22
CA LEU A 231 -12.84 -1.36 -27.61
C LEU A 231 -13.21 -2.78 -28.06
N ALA A 232 -12.36 -3.41 -28.89
CA ALA A 232 -12.65 -4.73 -29.43
C ALA A 232 -12.71 -5.81 -28.33
N GLU A 233 -11.75 -5.78 -27.40
CA GLU A 233 -11.74 -6.69 -26.26
C GLU A 233 -12.90 -6.39 -25.30
N PHE A 234 -13.14 -5.12 -25.00
CA PHE A 234 -14.25 -4.67 -24.17
C PHE A 234 -15.60 -5.19 -24.69
N CYS A 235 -15.90 -5.03 -25.98
CA CYS A 235 -17.14 -5.50 -26.58
C CYS A 235 -17.27 -7.02 -26.49
N LYS A 236 -16.19 -7.77 -26.75
CA LYS A 236 -16.16 -9.22 -26.61
C LYS A 236 -16.44 -9.68 -25.17
N LYS A 237 -15.85 -9.01 -24.18
CA LYS A 237 -15.99 -9.36 -22.75
C LYS A 237 -17.38 -9.03 -22.20
N THR A 238 -17.95 -7.91 -22.64
CA THR A 238 -19.28 -7.44 -22.21
C THR A 238 -20.44 -8.02 -23.02
N GLY A 239 -20.17 -8.72 -24.12
CA GLY A 239 -21.20 -9.33 -24.98
C GLY A 239 -21.92 -8.30 -25.86
N ILE A 240 -21.23 -7.23 -26.26
CA ILE A 240 -21.73 -6.25 -27.24
C ILE A 240 -21.42 -6.81 -28.64
N LEU A 241 -22.48 -7.07 -29.42
CA LEU A 241 -22.37 -7.69 -30.74
C LEU A 241 -22.17 -6.67 -31.85
N SER A 242 -22.80 -5.50 -31.73
CA SER A 242 -22.65 -4.39 -32.67
C SER A 242 -22.85 -3.05 -32.00
N TYR A 243 -22.14 -2.04 -32.50
CA TYR A 243 -22.16 -0.68 -32.01
C TYR A 243 -21.86 0.30 -33.14
N ASP A 244 -22.31 1.54 -32.98
CA ASP A 244 -21.89 2.68 -33.80
C ASP A 244 -20.91 3.55 -33.01
N ILE A 245 -19.83 3.99 -33.63
CA ILE A 245 -18.96 5.02 -33.04
C ILE A 245 -19.63 6.37 -33.33
N LEU A 246 -20.12 7.01 -32.28
CA LEU A 246 -20.72 8.35 -32.39
C LEU A 246 -19.63 9.43 -32.44
N GLU A 247 -18.52 9.18 -31.76
CA GLU A 247 -17.46 10.17 -31.60
C GLU A 247 -16.13 9.54 -31.17
N VAL A 248 -15.04 10.18 -31.60
CA VAL A 248 -13.67 9.94 -31.14
C VAL A 248 -13.20 11.15 -30.33
N LEU A 249 -12.62 10.90 -29.17
CA LEU A 249 -12.14 11.87 -28.19
C LEU A 249 -10.65 11.62 -27.92
N GLN A 250 -9.88 12.67 -27.68
CA GLN A 250 -8.49 12.53 -27.24
C GLN A 250 -8.39 12.69 -25.71
N GLY A 251 -7.37 12.14 -25.08
CA GLY A 251 -7.10 12.40 -23.66
C GLY A 251 -6.80 13.88 -23.41
N GLN A 252 -5.88 14.46 -24.19
CA GLN A 252 -5.40 15.83 -24.06
C GLN A 252 -5.17 16.50 -25.44
N GLY A 253 -5.00 17.82 -25.46
CA GLY A 253 -4.32 18.54 -26.56
C GLY A 253 -5.18 18.88 -27.77
N SER A 254 -6.46 18.49 -27.76
CA SER A 254 -7.42 18.83 -28.82
C SER A 254 -8.69 19.44 -28.25
N GLU A 255 -9.43 20.18 -29.08
CA GLU A 255 -10.73 20.79 -28.72
C GLU A 255 -11.79 19.75 -28.29
N ASN A 256 -11.63 18.50 -28.71
CA ASN A 256 -12.48 17.36 -28.33
C ASN A 256 -11.86 16.51 -27.21
N SER A 257 -10.91 17.04 -26.46
CA SER A 257 -10.23 16.27 -25.41
C SER A 257 -11.07 16.13 -24.14
N LEU A 258 -10.88 15.02 -23.42
CA LEU A 258 -11.49 14.79 -22.10
C LEU A 258 -11.14 15.90 -21.11
N GLU A 259 -9.92 16.44 -21.21
CA GLU A 259 -9.46 17.58 -20.40
C GLU A 259 -10.37 18.81 -20.58
N ILE A 260 -10.66 19.18 -21.83
CA ILE A 260 -11.49 20.36 -22.14
C ILE A 260 -12.97 20.09 -21.83
N LEU A 261 -13.43 18.85 -22.04
CA LEU A 261 -14.81 18.47 -21.74
C LEU A 261 -15.14 18.52 -20.25
N GLY A 262 -14.14 18.42 -19.37
CA GLY A 262 -14.33 18.58 -17.92
C GLY A 262 -15.42 17.66 -17.35
N ILE A 263 -15.49 16.42 -17.83
CA ILE A 263 -16.59 15.50 -17.55
C ILE A 263 -16.69 15.22 -16.04
N THR A 264 -17.91 15.29 -15.52
CA THR A 264 -18.26 14.76 -14.21
C THR A 264 -19.27 13.63 -14.35
N CYS A 265 -19.07 12.57 -13.56
CA CYS A 265 -19.91 11.40 -13.54
C CYS A 265 -20.62 11.25 -12.19
N GLU A 266 -21.75 10.56 -12.18
CA GLU A 266 -22.37 10.09 -10.96
C GLU A 266 -21.65 8.84 -10.44
N HIS A 267 -21.62 8.68 -9.12
CA HIS A 267 -21.14 7.45 -8.53
C HIS A 267 -22.08 6.28 -8.87
N PRO A 268 -21.58 5.08 -9.20
CA PRO A 268 -22.40 3.95 -9.65
C PRO A 268 -23.37 3.43 -8.59
N LEU A 269 -23.14 3.73 -7.31
CA LEU A 269 -24.01 3.38 -6.19
C LEU A 269 -24.87 4.55 -5.68
N ARG A 270 -24.90 5.69 -6.38
CA ARG A 270 -25.66 6.89 -5.96
C ARG A 270 -27.13 6.58 -5.72
N ASN A 271 -27.75 5.83 -6.63
CA ASN A 271 -29.16 5.49 -6.61
C ASN A 271 -29.50 4.26 -5.75
N HIS A 272 -28.54 3.74 -4.98
CA HIS A 272 -28.82 2.62 -4.08
C HIS A 272 -29.77 3.10 -2.96
N PRO A 273 -30.82 2.35 -2.59
CA PRO A 273 -31.80 2.81 -1.58
C PRO A 273 -31.18 3.22 -0.24
N ASP A 274 -30.13 2.52 0.17
CA ASP A 274 -29.42 2.77 1.43
C ASP A 274 -28.26 3.77 1.30
N SER A 275 -28.02 4.40 0.15
CA SER A 275 -26.84 5.25 -0.09
C SER A 275 -26.79 6.51 0.78
N GLY A 276 -27.95 7.05 1.16
CA GLY A 276 -28.06 8.37 1.79
C GLY A 276 -27.32 9.44 0.97
N ASP A 277 -26.57 10.29 1.65
CA ASP A 277 -25.76 11.35 1.01
C ASP A 277 -24.31 10.94 0.68
N PHE A 278 -23.90 9.72 1.03
CA PHE A 278 -22.50 9.31 0.96
C PHE A 278 -21.93 9.30 -0.48
N TYR A 279 -22.77 9.01 -1.46
CA TYR A 279 -22.41 8.94 -2.88
C TYR A 279 -22.91 10.14 -3.70
N ASN A 280 -23.34 11.23 -3.06
CA ASN A 280 -23.93 12.38 -3.74
C ASN A 280 -22.93 13.33 -4.40
N ASP A 281 -21.65 13.28 -4.02
CA ASP A 281 -20.62 14.02 -4.74
C ASP A 281 -20.47 13.48 -6.17
N ASP A 282 -20.19 14.35 -7.14
CA ASP A 282 -19.86 13.92 -8.49
C ASP A 282 -18.39 13.46 -8.60
N ARG A 283 -18.10 12.60 -9.58
CA ARG A 283 -16.78 12.02 -9.85
C ARG A 283 -16.17 12.70 -11.06
N ARG A 284 -15.14 13.51 -10.82
CA ARG A 284 -14.40 14.20 -11.89
C ARG A 284 -13.50 13.22 -12.63
N LEU A 285 -13.36 13.42 -13.93
CA LEU A 285 -12.28 12.81 -14.71
C LEU A 285 -10.98 13.60 -14.50
N LEU A 286 -9.93 12.91 -14.10
CA LEU A 286 -8.62 13.47 -13.80
C LEU A 286 -7.59 12.92 -14.79
N LYS A 287 -6.69 13.79 -15.25
CA LYS A 287 -5.56 13.37 -16.08
C LYS A 287 -4.58 12.55 -15.23
N ALA A 288 -4.17 11.38 -15.71
CA ALA A 288 -3.22 10.49 -15.05
C ALA A 288 -2.28 9.81 -16.05
N GLU A 289 -0.98 10.00 -15.87
CA GLU A 289 0.08 9.44 -16.74
C GLU A 289 0.22 7.91 -16.58
N PHE A 290 -0.21 7.33 -15.46
CA PHE A 290 -0.12 5.90 -15.19
C PHE A 290 -1.21 5.07 -15.90
N VAL A 291 -2.18 5.71 -16.56
CA VAL A 291 -3.27 5.00 -17.26
C VAL A 291 -2.77 4.58 -18.64
N THR A 292 -2.67 3.28 -18.86
CA THR A 292 -2.23 2.67 -20.13
C THR A 292 -3.38 1.98 -20.87
N ASN A 293 -3.11 1.52 -22.08
CA ASN A 293 -4.02 0.72 -22.93
C ASN A 293 -3.73 -0.80 -22.86
N ASP A 294 -2.99 -1.26 -21.84
CA ASP A 294 -2.62 -2.68 -21.73
C ASP A 294 -3.79 -3.57 -21.31
N ALA A 295 -4.69 -3.05 -20.48
CA ALA A 295 -5.83 -3.81 -19.95
C ALA A 295 -7.00 -2.90 -19.51
N GLY A 296 -8.19 -3.49 -19.45
CA GLY A 296 -9.38 -2.85 -18.90
C GLY A 296 -10.16 -2.04 -19.93
N THR A 297 -10.23 -0.73 -19.75
CA THR A 297 -11.08 0.17 -20.56
C THR A 297 -10.41 1.51 -20.90
N GLY A 298 -9.17 1.73 -20.46
CA GLY A 298 -8.49 3.03 -20.54
C GLY A 298 -9.01 4.08 -19.56
N PHE A 299 -9.94 3.71 -18.67
CA PHE A 299 -10.32 4.50 -17.51
C PHE A 299 -10.08 3.71 -16.23
N VAL A 300 -9.52 4.39 -15.23
CA VAL A 300 -9.25 3.80 -13.92
C VAL A 300 -10.13 4.50 -12.89
N HIS A 301 -10.81 3.73 -12.04
CA HIS A 301 -11.55 4.29 -10.92
C HIS A 301 -10.57 4.62 -9.80
N ILE A 302 -10.72 5.78 -9.16
CA ILE A 302 -9.76 6.29 -8.17
C ILE A 302 -10.36 6.21 -6.77
N ALA A 303 -9.80 5.34 -5.95
CA ALA A 303 -10.12 5.14 -4.55
C ALA A 303 -8.88 5.44 -3.70
N PRO A 304 -8.67 6.71 -3.27
CA PRO A 304 -7.40 7.15 -2.70
C PRO A 304 -7.05 6.51 -1.35
N GLY A 305 -8.01 5.83 -0.71
CA GLY A 305 -7.75 5.02 0.48
C GLY A 305 -7.06 3.68 0.19
N HIS A 306 -7.01 3.25 -1.08
CA HIS A 306 -6.71 1.87 -1.47
C HIS A 306 -5.77 1.73 -2.68
N GLY A 307 -5.09 2.81 -3.08
CA GLY A 307 -4.08 2.80 -4.14
C GLY A 307 -3.07 3.92 -3.94
N GLU A 308 -1.78 3.65 -4.19
CA GLU A 308 -0.73 4.66 -4.03
C GLU A 308 -0.83 5.75 -5.11
N ASP A 309 -0.95 5.36 -6.37
CA ASP A 309 -1.16 6.29 -7.50
C ASP A 309 -2.46 7.08 -7.33
N ASP A 310 -3.54 6.40 -6.90
CA ASP A 310 -4.82 7.02 -6.57
C ASP A 310 -4.69 8.12 -5.52
N PHE A 311 -3.91 7.85 -4.46
CA PHE A 311 -3.68 8.80 -3.38
C PHE A 311 -2.87 10.00 -3.85
N VAL A 312 -1.80 9.78 -4.62
CA VAL A 312 -0.96 10.84 -5.18
C VAL A 312 -1.80 11.74 -6.09
N LEU A 313 -2.57 11.14 -7.00
CA LEU A 313 -3.47 11.86 -7.89
C LEU A 313 -4.50 12.68 -7.12
N CYS A 314 -5.20 12.07 -6.15
CA CYS A 314 -6.18 12.80 -5.34
C CYS A 314 -5.54 13.93 -4.54
N ARG A 315 -4.34 13.74 -4.00
CA ARG A 315 -3.60 14.79 -3.28
C ARG A 315 -3.30 15.98 -4.19
N ASP A 316 -2.84 15.73 -5.42
CA ASP A 316 -2.48 16.78 -6.37
C ASP A 316 -3.71 17.61 -6.80
N TYR A 317 -4.89 16.99 -6.82
CA TYR A 317 -6.18 17.64 -7.09
C TYR A 317 -6.97 18.07 -5.83
N ASN A 318 -6.37 18.01 -4.62
CA ASN A 318 -7.00 18.35 -3.33
C ASN A 318 -8.30 17.57 -3.01
N ILE A 319 -8.36 16.30 -3.38
CA ILE A 319 -9.48 15.41 -3.07
C ILE A 319 -9.22 14.70 -1.73
N THR A 320 -10.19 14.75 -0.83
CA THR A 320 -10.10 14.12 0.49
C THR A 320 -10.17 12.60 0.43
N VAL A 321 -9.35 11.93 1.23
CA VAL A 321 -9.37 10.47 1.37
C VAL A 321 -10.50 10.04 2.30
N PRO A 322 -11.46 9.21 1.85
CA PRO A 322 -12.54 8.73 2.71
C PRO A 322 -12.07 7.57 3.60
N ASP A 323 -12.55 7.55 4.84
CA ASP A 323 -12.41 6.38 5.73
C ASP A 323 -13.48 5.34 5.40
N THR A 324 -13.07 4.27 4.73
CA THR A 324 -13.97 3.20 4.26
C THR A 324 -13.81 1.90 5.03
N VAL A 325 -12.57 1.50 5.32
CA VAL A 325 -12.24 0.17 5.87
C VAL A 325 -11.44 0.29 7.17
N ALA A 326 -11.90 -0.43 8.19
CA ALA A 326 -11.28 -0.57 9.49
C ALA A 326 -9.97 -1.40 9.44
N ASP A 327 -9.28 -1.45 10.57
CA ASP A 327 -8.01 -2.17 10.73
C ASP A 327 -8.16 -3.70 10.56
N ASP A 328 -9.32 -4.24 10.89
CA ASP A 328 -9.70 -5.65 10.72
C ASP A 328 -10.21 -6.02 9.32
N GLY A 329 -10.23 -5.07 8.38
CA GLY A 329 -10.73 -5.29 7.02
C GLY A 329 -12.25 -5.25 6.87
N THR A 330 -13.00 -4.80 7.88
CA THR A 330 -14.44 -4.55 7.77
C THR A 330 -14.74 -3.12 7.36
N TYR A 331 -15.86 -2.86 6.68
CA TYR A 331 -16.27 -1.48 6.40
C TYR A 331 -16.74 -0.77 7.67
N TYR A 332 -16.34 0.50 7.79
CA TYR A 332 -16.83 1.39 8.83
C TYR A 332 -18.35 1.56 8.77
N SER A 333 -18.94 1.95 9.89
CA SER A 333 -20.38 2.20 9.98
C SER A 333 -20.89 3.35 9.12
N SER A 334 -19.99 4.22 8.68
CA SER A 334 -20.26 5.33 7.75
C SER A 334 -20.48 4.88 6.31
N VAL A 335 -19.99 3.69 5.92
CA VAL A 335 -20.13 3.17 4.56
C VAL A 335 -21.49 2.50 4.42
N PRO A 336 -22.43 3.09 3.65
CA PRO A 336 -23.78 2.54 3.54
C PRO A 336 -23.77 1.20 2.80
N THR A 337 -24.78 0.37 3.06
CA THR A 337 -24.99 -0.96 2.45
C THR A 337 -23.98 -2.04 2.88
N PHE A 338 -22.71 -1.70 3.07
CA PHE A 338 -21.63 -2.67 3.32
C PHE A 338 -21.09 -2.65 4.75
N LYS A 339 -21.64 -1.82 5.64
CA LYS A 339 -21.26 -1.71 7.06
C LYS A 339 -21.01 -3.08 7.70
N GLY A 340 -19.82 -3.27 8.27
CA GLY A 340 -19.42 -4.49 8.98
C GLY A 340 -19.11 -5.70 8.08
N MET A 341 -19.30 -5.60 6.75
CA MET A 341 -18.88 -6.64 5.83
C MET A 341 -17.35 -6.60 5.66
N HIS A 342 -16.73 -7.77 5.56
CA HIS A 342 -15.29 -7.89 5.37
C HIS A 342 -14.92 -7.81 3.87
N VAL A 343 -13.87 -7.07 3.52
CA VAL A 343 -13.44 -6.79 2.13
C VAL A 343 -13.24 -8.06 1.28
N TYR A 344 -12.72 -9.15 1.86
CA TYR A 344 -12.58 -10.43 1.16
C TYR A 344 -13.89 -11.11 0.74
N LYS A 345 -15.03 -10.76 1.37
CA LYS A 345 -16.32 -11.42 1.16
C LYS A 345 -17.36 -10.51 0.51
N VAL A 346 -17.05 -9.22 0.35
CA VAL A 346 -18.02 -8.22 -0.11
C VAL A 346 -18.21 -8.18 -1.63
N ALA A 347 -17.32 -8.82 -2.42
CA ALA A 347 -17.33 -8.69 -3.88
C ALA A 347 -18.71 -8.98 -4.50
N ASN A 348 -19.38 -10.06 -4.08
CA ASN A 348 -20.72 -10.39 -4.55
C ASN A 348 -21.77 -9.34 -4.13
N ALA A 349 -21.71 -8.85 -2.89
CA ALA A 349 -22.61 -7.81 -2.41
C ALA A 349 -22.45 -6.50 -3.20
N VAL A 350 -21.21 -6.11 -3.53
CA VAL A 350 -20.96 -4.94 -4.40
C VAL A 350 -21.53 -5.18 -5.80
N CYS A 351 -21.28 -6.36 -6.39
CA CYS A 351 -21.84 -6.71 -7.69
C CYS A 351 -23.37 -6.61 -7.70
N ASP A 352 -24.04 -7.10 -6.66
CA ASP A 352 -25.49 -7.08 -6.58
C ASP A 352 -26.05 -5.66 -6.37
N ALA A 353 -25.37 -4.83 -5.56
CA ALA A 353 -25.71 -3.41 -5.43
C ALA A 353 -25.54 -2.65 -6.75
N LEU A 354 -24.49 -2.94 -7.53
CA LEU A 354 -24.26 -2.35 -8.85
C LEU A 354 -25.29 -2.81 -9.88
N LYS A 355 -25.71 -4.09 -9.84
CA LYS A 355 -26.81 -4.60 -10.68
C LYS A 355 -28.13 -3.92 -10.34
N LEU A 356 -28.44 -3.76 -9.04
CA LEU A 356 -29.64 -3.07 -8.59
C LEU A 356 -29.70 -1.63 -9.12
N CYS A 357 -28.57 -0.93 -9.12
CA CYS A 357 -28.46 0.42 -9.68
C CYS A 357 -28.39 0.45 -11.23
N GLY A 358 -28.31 -0.69 -11.90
CA GLY A 358 -28.21 -0.80 -13.36
C GLY A 358 -26.84 -0.40 -13.94
N ASN A 359 -25.80 -0.34 -13.09
CA ASN A 359 -24.47 0.17 -13.44
C ASN A 359 -23.40 -0.93 -13.60
N LEU A 360 -23.74 -2.21 -13.37
CA LEU A 360 -22.84 -3.33 -13.71
C LEU A 360 -23.01 -3.75 -15.18
N LEU A 361 -21.92 -3.86 -15.94
CA LEU A 361 -21.93 -4.39 -17.31
C LEU A 361 -21.50 -5.86 -17.38
N LYS A 362 -20.53 -6.26 -16.57
CA LYS A 362 -20.01 -7.62 -16.53
C LYS A 362 -19.36 -7.88 -15.18
N ALA A 363 -19.44 -9.12 -14.72
CA ALA A 363 -18.61 -9.68 -13.67
C ALA A 363 -18.07 -11.04 -14.15
N GLU A 364 -16.78 -11.30 -13.95
CA GLU A 364 -16.16 -12.59 -14.26
C GLU A 364 -15.08 -12.97 -13.23
N GLU A 365 -14.76 -14.26 -13.16
CA GLU A 365 -13.62 -14.76 -12.36
C GLU A 365 -12.32 -14.40 -13.08
N PHE A 366 -11.37 -13.81 -12.34
CA PHE A 366 -10.08 -13.38 -12.83
C PHE A 366 -8.97 -13.95 -11.93
N ASN A 367 -8.03 -14.65 -12.53
CA ASN A 367 -6.90 -15.25 -11.83
C ASN A 367 -5.64 -14.46 -12.11
N HIS A 368 -4.99 -13.99 -11.06
CA HIS A 368 -3.77 -13.18 -11.14
C HIS A 368 -2.89 -13.36 -9.92
N SER A 369 -1.63 -13.00 -10.07
CA SER A 369 -0.67 -12.93 -8.97
C SER A 369 -1.01 -11.74 -8.08
N TYR A 370 -1.24 -11.99 -6.79
CA TYR A 370 -1.67 -10.98 -5.82
C TYR A 370 -0.79 -10.97 -4.57
N PRO A 371 -0.55 -9.81 -3.94
CA PRO A 371 0.26 -9.72 -2.73
C PRO A 371 -0.43 -10.39 -1.52
N HIS A 372 0.33 -11.17 -0.78
CA HIS A 372 -0.06 -11.87 0.44
C HIS A 372 0.98 -11.62 1.53
N SER A 373 0.54 -11.65 2.79
CA SER A 373 1.48 -11.67 3.91
C SER A 373 2.34 -12.92 3.83
N TRP A 374 3.67 -12.75 3.92
CA TRP A 374 4.58 -13.89 3.98
C TRP A 374 4.35 -14.82 5.18
N ARG A 375 3.63 -14.34 6.21
CA ARG A 375 3.37 -15.10 7.45
C ARG A 375 2.02 -15.78 7.43
N SER A 376 0.93 -15.01 7.44
CA SER A 376 -0.43 -15.57 7.47
C SER A 376 -0.85 -16.16 6.13
N LYS A 377 -0.12 -15.87 5.04
CA LYS A 377 -0.49 -16.22 3.66
C LYS A 377 -1.86 -15.67 3.25
N ALA A 378 -2.38 -14.69 3.99
CA ALA A 378 -3.63 -14.01 3.68
C ALA A 378 -3.40 -12.86 2.67
N PRO A 379 -4.37 -12.55 1.79
CA PRO A 379 -4.24 -11.48 0.80
C PRO A 379 -4.08 -10.11 1.45
N LEU A 380 -3.19 -9.26 0.96
CA LEU A 380 -3.04 -7.90 1.48
C LEU A 380 -4.03 -6.94 0.83
N ILE A 381 -4.27 -5.80 1.47
CA ILE A 381 -4.98 -4.68 0.88
C ILE A 381 -4.13 -3.43 1.00
N TYR A 382 -4.33 -2.46 0.12
CA TYR A 382 -3.85 -1.11 0.39
C TYR A 382 -4.85 -0.38 1.27
N ARG A 383 -4.37 0.23 2.34
CA ARG A 383 -5.18 1.04 3.25
C ARG A 383 -4.42 2.30 3.63
N ALA A 384 -5.04 3.45 3.41
CA ALA A 384 -4.53 4.72 3.88
C ALA A 384 -4.62 4.77 5.40
N THR A 385 -3.50 4.97 6.07
CA THR A 385 -3.43 5.11 7.52
C THR A 385 -2.29 6.05 7.90
N ALA A 386 -2.45 6.76 9.01
CA ALA A 386 -1.41 7.65 9.51
C ALA A 386 -0.26 6.81 10.08
N GLN A 387 0.89 6.85 9.42
CA GLN A 387 2.08 6.10 9.78
C GLN A 387 3.28 7.03 9.94
N TRP A 388 4.32 6.54 10.60
CA TRP A 388 5.61 7.21 10.76
C TRP A 388 6.55 6.79 9.64
N PHE A 389 7.11 7.78 8.96
CA PHE A 389 8.02 7.60 7.84
C PHE A 389 9.34 8.29 8.09
N ILE A 390 10.43 7.66 7.68
CA ILE A 390 11.73 8.30 7.51
C ILE A 390 11.86 8.67 6.03
N ALA A 391 12.06 9.95 5.76
CA ALA A 391 12.23 10.46 4.40
C ALA A 391 13.52 9.91 3.76
N MET A 392 13.39 9.26 2.60
CA MET A 392 14.57 8.79 1.84
C MET A 392 15.22 9.94 1.06
N ASP A 393 14.39 10.88 0.59
CA ASP A 393 14.78 12.10 -0.11
C ASP A 393 14.38 13.35 0.69
N ARG A 394 14.59 14.53 0.10
CA ARG A 394 14.12 15.80 0.66
C ARG A 394 12.60 15.88 0.51
N ILE A 395 11.87 16.35 1.53
CA ILE A 395 10.42 16.57 1.41
C ILE A 395 10.18 18.01 0.99
N PHE A 396 9.38 18.18 -0.05
CA PHE A 396 8.82 19.46 -0.46
C PHE A 396 7.48 19.66 0.27
N ILE A 397 7.31 20.77 0.99
CA ILE A 397 6.00 21.14 1.56
C ILE A 397 5.32 22.18 0.67
N LYS A 398 3.99 22.10 0.61
CA LYS A 398 3.11 23.04 -0.08
C LYS A 398 3.37 24.48 0.39
N GLY A 399 3.87 25.33 -0.50
CA GLY A 399 4.30 26.70 -0.20
C GLY A 399 5.60 27.11 -0.93
N GLY A 400 6.34 26.14 -1.48
CA GLY A 400 7.61 26.38 -2.19
C GLY A 400 8.84 26.26 -1.29
N ASP A 401 8.64 26.07 0.02
CA ASP A 401 9.72 25.86 0.97
C ASP A 401 10.20 24.40 0.92
N ILE A 402 11.48 24.23 0.60
CA ILE A 402 12.19 22.95 0.72
C ILE A 402 12.57 22.79 2.18
N ILE A 403 12.01 21.81 2.88
CA ILE A 403 12.59 21.41 4.15
C ILE A 403 13.71 20.43 3.83
N ASP A 404 14.94 20.96 3.86
CA ASP A 404 16.14 20.18 3.62
C ASP A 404 16.46 19.34 4.86
N PHE A 405 15.95 18.11 4.89
CA PHE A 405 16.28 17.12 5.92
C PHE A 405 17.65 16.46 5.70
N SER A 406 18.45 16.99 4.78
CA SER A 406 19.77 16.44 4.55
C SER A 406 20.67 16.63 5.77
N LEU A 407 21.20 15.51 6.26
CA LEU A 407 22.40 15.54 7.06
C LEU A 407 23.52 16.00 6.12
N GLU A 408 24.08 17.19 6.31
CA GLU A 408 25.24 17.70 5.54
C GLU A 408 24.99 17.93 4.03
N GLY A 409 23.77 18.28 3.61
CA GLY A 409 23.48 18.63 2.21
C GLY A 409 23.16 17.46 1.28
N LYS A 410 23.19 16.21 1.76
CA LYS A 410 22.79 14.99 1.00
C LYS A 410 21.63 14.22 1.66
N SER A 411 20.73 13.67 0.84
CA SER A 411 19.63 12.81 1.31
C SER A 411 20.11 11.44 1.81
N ILE A 412 19.25 10.71 2.53
CA ILE A 412 19.56 9.32 2.96
C ILE A 412 19.82 8.44 1.74
N ARG A 413 19.03 8.58 0.67
CA ARG A 413 19.23 7.85 -0.59
C ARG A 413 20.60 8.13 -1.19
N GLU A 414 20.99 9.40 -1.30
CA GLU A 414 22.31 9.78 -1.85
C GLU A 414 23.47 9.22 -1.03
N LYS A 415 23.39 9.29 0.30
CA LYS A 415 24.40 8.72 1.19
C LYS A 415 24.47 7.19 1.05
N ALA A 416 23.32 6.52 0.98
CA ALA A 416 23.25 5.07 0.82
C ALA A 416 23.82 4.62 -0.54
N LEU A 417 23.50 5.31 -1.64
CA LEU A 417 24.04 4.99 -2.97
C LEU A 417 25.55 5.19 -3.04
N ALA A 418 26.06 6.28 -2.46
CA ALA A 418 27.50 6.51 -2.38
C ALA A 418 28.21 5.43 -1.55
N ALA A 419 27.60 4.99 -0.44
CA ALA A 419 28.14 3.90 0.38
C ALA A 419 28.13 2.55 -0.36
N ILE A 420 27.07 2.27 -1.13
CA ILE A 420 26.99 1.09 -2.00
C ILE A 420 28.09 1.14 -3.07
N ASP A 421 28.34 2.28 -3.69
CA ASP A 421 29.40 2.43 -4.69
C ASP A 421 30.81 2.26 -4.11
N ALA A 422 31.02 2.66 -2.86
CA ALA A 422 32.29 2.51 -2.17
C ALA A 422 32.51 1.09 -1.60
N THR A 423 31.47 0.27 -1.53
CA THR A 423 31.54 -1.08 -0.94
C THR A 423 31.93 -2.11 -2.00
N HIS A 424 32.87 -2.99 -1.65
CA HIS A 424 33.25 -4.12 -2.50
C HIS A 424 32.24 -5.28 -2.36
N PHE A 425 31.70 -5.77 -3.47
CA PHE A 425 30.70 -6.85 -3.50
C PHE A 425 31.26 -8.15 -4.06
N VAL A 426 30.87 -9.28 -3.46
CA VAL A 426 31.17 -10.61 -3.97
C VAL A 426 29.89 -11.46 -3.95
N PRO A 427 29.33 -11.82 -5.12
CA PRO A 427 29.69 -11.40 -6.47
C PRO A 427 29.28 -9.95 -6.77
N GLU A 428 29.94 -9.31 -7.74
CA GLU A 428 29.70 -7.90 -8.13
C GLU A 428 28.25 -7.63 -8.55
N ILE A 429 27.55 -8.61 -9.12
CA ILE A 429 26.13 -8.48 -9.48
C ILE A 429 25.23 -8.12 -8.28
N GLY A 430 25.65 -8.45 -7.06
CA GLY A 430 24.96 -8.05 -5.83
C GLY A 430 24.87 -6.54 -5.66
N ARG A 431 25.88 -5.79 -6.14
CA ARG A 431 25.91 -4.33 -6.11
C ARG A 431 24.79 -3.72 -6.94
N ASN A 432 24.63 -4.17 -8.19
CA ASN A 432 23.59 -3.65 -9.07
C ASN A 432 22.19 -3.90 -8.48
N ARG A 433 21.98 -5.08 -7.88
CA ARG A 433 20.69 -5.47 -7.31
C ARG A 433 20.30 -4.60 -6.10
N ILE A 434 21.22 -4.36 -5.15
CA ILE A 434 20.94 -3.49 -4.00
C ILE A 434 20.85 -2.01 -4.42
N ARG A 435 21.67 -1.59 -5.39
CA ARG A 435 21.66 -0.23 -5.90
C ARG A 435 20.31 0.12 -6.52
N SER A 436 19.80 -0.68 -7.46
CA SER A 436 18.51 -0.44 -8.09
C SER A 436 17.36 -0.44 -7.07
N MET A 437 17.42 -1.33 -6.06
CA MET A 437 16.43 -1.33 -4.97
C MET A 437 16.45 -0.02 -4.18
N VAL A 438 17.63 0.56 -3.90
CA VAL A 438 17.74 1.83 -3.16
C VAL A 438 17.39 3.03 -4.04
N GLU A 439 17.68 2.99 -5.34
CA GLU A 439 17.36 4.07 -6.29
C GLU A 439 15.86 4.32 -6.42
N SER A 440 15.01 3.28 -6.37
CA SER A 440 13.55 3.41 -6.48
C SER A 440 12.80 3.32 -5.15
N ARG A 441 13.49 3.15 -4.02
CA ARG A 441 12.85 2.92 -2.72
C ARG A 441 11.96 4.09 -2.30
N PRO A 442 10.71 3.90 -1.87
CA PRO A 442 9.90 4.98 -1.30
C PRO A 442 10.36 5.33 0.13
N ASP A 443 9.75 6.37 0.71
CA ASP A 443 9.97 6.74 2.11
C ASP A 443 9.73 5.54 3.04
N TRP A 444 10.59 5.39 4.05
CA TRP A 444 10.59 4.18 4.87
C TRP A 444 9.52 4.25 5.96
N CYS A 445 8.44 3.49 5.78
CA CYS A 445 7.43 3.26 6.83
C CYS A 445 8.01 2.41 7.99
N ILE A 446 8.29 3.07 9.12
CA ILE A 446 8.91 2.43 10.30
C ILE A 446 7.90 2.00 11.37
N SER A 447 6.67 2.55 11.36
CA SER A 447 5.67 2.19 12.36
C SER A 447 4.99 0.86 12.05
N ARG A 448 4.67 0.12 13.11
CA ARG A 448 3.84 -1.09 13.09
C ARG A 448 2.87 -1.02 14.27
N GLN A 449 1.62 -1.45 14.07
CA GLN A 449 0.59 -1.42 15.11
C GLN A 449 0.63 -2.72 15.93
N ARG A 450 1.77 -2.95 16.60
CA ARG A 450 2.11 -4.22 17.25
C ARG A 450 2.67 -4.00 18.65
N ALA A 451 2.61 -5.05 19.48
CA ALA A 451 2.98 -4.96 20.88
C ALA A 451 4.46 -5.25 21.12
N TRP A 452 5.05 -6.25 20.47
CA TRP A 452 6.40 -6.76 20.70
C TRP A 452 7.41 -6.16 19.74
N GLY A 453 8.09 -5.13 20.21
CA GLY A 453 9.13 -4.40 19.49
C GLY A 453 9.54 -3.17 20.26
N VAL A 454 10.53 -2.44 19.74
CA VAL A 454 10.96 -1.16 20.31
C VAL A 454 9.88 -0.10 20.01
N PRO A 455 9.26 0.53 21.02
CA PRO A 455 8.24 1.53 20.78
C PRO A 455 8.85 2.77 20.13
N ILE A 456 8.09 3.39 19.23
CA ILE A 456 8.39 4.73 18.72
C ILE A 456 8.01 5.72 19.83
N ALA A 457 8.94 5.91 20.76
CA ALA A 457 8.76 6.74 21.95
C ALA A 457 8.84 8.24 21.59
N ILE A 458 7.80 8.75 20.94
CA ILE A 458 7.69 10.13 20.50
C ILE A 458 6.36 10.70 20.98
N PHE A 459 6.42 11.86 21.62
CA PHE A 459 5.23 12.60 22.01
C PHE A 459 4.73 13.46 20.85
N VAL A 460 3.42 13.53 20.68
CA VAL A 460 2.77 14.36 19.66
C VAL A 460 1.77 15.30 20.31
N ASP A 461 1.65 16.50 19.75
CA ASP A 461 0.57 17.41 20.12
C ASP A 461 -0.78 16.82 19.72
N LYS A 462 -1.78 16.91 20.61
CA LYS A 462 -3.10 16.31 20.38
C LYS A 462 -3.94 17.06 19.34
N THR A 463 -3.65 18.34 19.11
CA THR A 463 -4.39 19.23 18.21
C THR A 463 -3.70 19.36 16.86
N THR A 464 -2.39 19.60 16.84
CA THR A 464 -1.64 19.76 15.58
C THR A 464 -1.11 18.44 15.02
N HIS A 465 -1.03 17.39 15.85
CA HIS A 465 -0.41 16.10 15.52
C HIS A 465 1.08 16.19 15.16
N GLU A 466 1.72 17.33 15.41
CA GLU A 466 3.16 17.50 15.22
C GLU A 466 3.95 16.79 16.32
N PRO A 467 5.09 16.18 16.00
CA PRO A 467 5.95 15.57 17.00
C PRO A 467 6.69 16.62 17.84
N LEU A 468 6.83 16.34 19.13
CA LEU A 468 7.70 17.08 20.04
C LEU A 468 9.16 16.81 19.67
N ARG A 469 9.87 17.84 19.21
CA ARG A 469 11.30 17.77 18.86
C ARG A 469 12.14 18.39 19.97
N ASP A 470 12.43 17.59 20.98
CA ASP A 470 13.20 18.00 22.16
C ASP A 470 14.31 16.99 22.47
N ALA A 471 15.55 17.47 22.48
CA ALA A 471 16.74 16.64 22.67
C ALA A 471 16.87 16.14 24.13
N GLU A 472 16.43 16.92 25.12
CA GLU A 472 16.48 16.54 26.53
C GLU A 472 15.45 15.44 26.82
N VAL A 473 14.25 15.58 26.24
CA VAL A 473 13.20 14.55 26.33
C VAL A 473 13.68 13.25 25.70
N MET A 474 14.28 13.30 24.51
CA MET A 474 14.82 12.10 23.86
C MET A 474 15.96 11.47 24.65
N ALA A 475 16.87 12.27 25.21
CA ALA A 475 17.95 11.75 26.05
C ALA A 475 17.40 11.02 27.29
N ARG A 476 16.35 11.55 27.92
CA ARG A 476 15.69 10.92 29.05
C ARG A 476 15.00 9.60 28.68
N ILE A 477 14.35 9.53 27.53
CA ILE A 477 13.75 8.29 27.01
C ILE A 477 14.81 7.21 26.81
N VAL A 478 15.94 7.56 26.20
CA VAL A 478 17.05 6.62 25.97
C VAL A 478 17.61 6.10 27.29
N GLU A 479 17.74 6.95 28.30
CA GLU A 479 18.21 6.52 29.64
C GLU A 479 17.22 5.57 30.30
N ILE A 480 15.91 5.86 30.23
CA ILE A 480 14.87 4.96 30.75
C ILE A 480 14.94 3.59 30.07
N PHE A 481 15.07 3.54 28.74
CA PHE A 481 15.19 2.27 28.01
C PHE A 481 16.43 1.48 28.43
N LYS A 482 17.52 2.18 28.75
CA LYS A 482 18.76 1.54 29.19
C LYS A 482 18.63 0.93 30.59
N THR A 483 17.88 1.56 31.49
CA THR A 483 17.73 1.11 32.89
C THR A 483 16.57 0.16 33.11
N GLU A 484 15.43 0.41 32.45
CA GLU A 484 14.16 -0.27 32.70
C GLU A 484 13.63 -1.05 31.48
N GLY A 485 14.22 -0.85 30.30
CA GLY A 485 13.80 -1.49 29.04
C GLY A 485 12.62 -0.78 28.37
N ALA A 486 12.22 -1.30 27.21
CA ALA A 486 11.10 -0.78 26.40
C ALA A 486 9.69 -0.91 27.02
N ASP A 487 9.58 -1.51 28.21
CA ASP A 487 8.32 -1.73 28.94
C ASP A 487 8.02 -0.69 30.02
N ALA A 488 8.97 0.19 30.33
CA ALA A 488 8.80 1.36 31.21
C ALA A 488 7.99 2.48 30.53
#